data_AF-A0A7W1WPK1-F1
#
_entry.id   AF-A0A7W1WPK1-F1
#
_cell.length_a   1.000
_cell.length_b   1.000
_cell.length_c   1.000
_cell.angle_alpha   90.00
_cell.angle_beta   90.00
_cell.angle_gamma   90.00
#
_symmetry.space_group_name_H-M   'P 1'
#
loop_
_entity.id
_entity.type
_entity.pdbx_description
1 polymer ?
#
loop_
_entity_poly.entity_id
_entity_poly.type
_entity_poly.pdbx_seq_one_letter_code
_entity_poly.pdbx_strand_id
1 'polypeptide(L)'
;MNQAAYITTREAAERLQVHARTVRKWIDTFEEYICPDWNERGHYVLTEDSLLRLAEIKNRLQEPSKSMKQVREDLMREGKLRGDQAFQKSEEENSNDTAKTLTYLIESMENVGDMMEELFDRMERLEDHMFSLFDSFEDMEQKLIAVNYDKVSSNEVQQMFEDIRKKQDQLRIELRNVNFTQRLTSATSEQGLLPRRQKKARFFGMF
;
A
#
# COMPACT_ATOMS: atom_id res chain seq x y z
N MET A 1 -54.11 7.89 -5.21
CA MET A 1 -53.09 8.78 -4.64
C MET A 1 -52.13 7.94 -3.82
N ASN A 2 -50.89 7.82 -4.27
CA ASN A 2 -49.68 7.72 -3.45
C ASN A 2 -48.54 7.83 -4.45
N GLN A 3 -47.85 8.97 -4.48
CA GLN A 3 -46.58 9.09 -5.16
C GLN A 3 -45.67 8.06 -4.49
N ALA A 4 -45.41 6.92 -5.16
CA ALA A 4 -44.41 5.99 -4.69
C ALA A 4 -43.09 6.77 -4.66
N ALA A 5 -42.65 7.15 -3.48
CA ALA A 5 -41.37 7.80 -3.28
C ALA A 5 -40.32 6.74 -3.62
N TYR A 6 -39.85 6.79 -4.85
CA TYR A 6 -38.85 5.88 -5.38
C TYR A 6 -37.50 6.29 -4.81
N ILE A 7 -36.98 5.45 -3.91
CA ILE A 7 -35.71 5.68 -3.22
C ILE A 7 -34.61 5.07 -4.05
N THR A 8 -33.60 5.87 -4.38
CA THR A 8 -32.44 5.34 -5.11
C THR A 8 -31.51 4.57 -4.18
N THR A 9 -30.69 3.66 -4.72
CA THR A 9 -29.63 2.98 -3.92
C THR A 9 -28.72 3.92 -3.15
N ARG A 10 -28.48 5.13 -3.68
CA ARG A 10 -27.71 6.17 -3.00
C ARG A 10 -28.46 6.72 -1.78
N GLU A 11 -29.74 7.04 -1.94
CA GLU A 11 -30.58 7.56 -0.86
C GLU A 11 -30.81 6.49 0.23
N ALA A 12 -31.00 5.23 -0.17
CA ALA A 12 -31.09 4.11 0.78
C ALA A 12 -29.79 3.94 1.60
N ALA A 13 -28.63 4.11 0.96
CA ALA A 13 -27.33 4.06 1.63
C ALA A 13 -27.16 5.17 2.68
N GLU A 14 -27.58 6.39 2.34
CA GLU A 14 -27.58 7.54 3.26
C GLU A 14 -28.50 7.28 4.47
N ARG A 15 -29.73 6.78 4.24
CA ARG A 15 -30.69 6.48 5.32
C ARG A 15 -30.23 5.33 6.22
N LEU A 16 -29.63 4.30 5.65
CA LEU A 16 -29.14 3.13 6.38
C LEU A 16 -27.73 3.34 6.96
N GLN A 17 -27.08 4.48 6.71
CA GLN A 17 -25.69 4.77 7.12
C GLN A 17 -24.71 3.64 6.74
N VAL A 18 -24.85 3.12 5.53
CA VAL A 18 -23.95 2.11 4.96
C VAL A 18 -23.53 2.55 3.56
N HIS A 19 -22.47 1.95 3.02
CA HIS A 19 -22.01 2.34 1.68
C HIS A 19 -22.99 1.85 0.59
N ALA A 20 -23.16 2.62 -0.49
CA ALA A 20 -24.07 2.25 -1.58
C ALA A 20 -23.70 0.92 -2.25
N ARG A 21 -22.41 0.55 -2.23
CA ARG A 21 -21.94 -0.78 -2.68
C ARG A 21 -22.45 -1.90 -1.77
N THR A 22 -22.49 -1.69 -0.46
CA THR A 22 -23.05 -2.63 0.52
C THR A 22 -24.55 -2.81 0.32
N VAL A 23 -25.28 -1.72 0.06
CA VAL A 23 -26.72 -1.79 -0.26
C VAL A 23 -26.96 -2.61 -1.53
N ARG A 24 -26.17 -2.39 -2.60
CA ARG A 24 -26.27 -3.21 -3.82
C ARG A 24 -25.97 -4.67 -3.54
N LYS A 25 -24.89 -4.96 -2.81
CA LYS A 25 -24.55 -6.33 -2.39
C LYS A 25 -25.71 -7.02 -1.67
N TRP A 26 -26.40 -6.32 -0.78
CA TRP A 26 -27.59 -6.85 -0.11
C TRP A 26 -28.76 -7.04 -1.07
N ILE A 27 -29.00 -6.08 -1.98
CA ILE A 27 -30.02 -6.22 -3.02
C ILE A 27 -29.75 -7.45 -3.88
N ASP A 28 -28.53 -7.64 -4.37
CA ASP A 28 -28.17 -8.77 -5.23
C ASP A 28 -28.26 -10.10 -4.46
N THR A 29 -27.90 -10.11 -3.17
CA THR A 29 -27.91 -11.34 -2.34
C THR A 29 -29.32 -11.73 -1.88
N PHE A 30 -30.18 -10.74 -1.64
CA PHE A 30 -31.52 -10.91 -1.09
C PHE A 30 -32.59 -10.37 -2.04
N GLU A 31 -32.37 -10.45 -3.36
CA GLU A 31 -33.26 -9.88 -4.38
C GLU A 31 -34.70 -10.40 -4.24
N GLU A 32 -34.85 -11.71 -4.04
CA GLU A 32 -36.12 -12.39 -3.81
C GLU A 32 -36.89 -11.85 -2.60
N TYR A 33 -36.17 -11.35 -1.59
CA TYR A 33 -36.77 -10.78 -0.39
C TYR A 33 -36.96 -9.27 -0.49
N ILE A 34 -36.01 -8.53 -1.07
CA ILE A 34 -36.07 -7.07 -1.14
C ILE A 34 -37.02 -6.61 -2.27
N CYS A 35 -37.15 -7.41 -3.33
CA CYS A 35 -37.95 -7.12 -4.53
C CYS A 35 -37.65 -5.71 -5.10
N PRO A 36 -36.39 -5.43 -5.51
CA PRO A 36 -36.05 -4.14 -6.08
C PRO A 36 -36.72 -3.92 -7.43
N ASP A 37 -37.17 -2.70 -7.71
CA ASP A 37 -37.53 -2.30 -9.06
C ASP A 37 -36.29 -1.81 -9.80
N TRP A 38 -36.32 -1.83 -11.12
CA TRP A 38 -35.29 -1.27 -12.01
C TRP A 38 -35.85 -0.13 -12.85
N ASN A 39 -35.07 0.95 -13.01
CA ASN A 39 -35.40 2.00 -13.96
C ASN A 39 -34.87 1.69 -15.37
N GLU A 40 -35.29 2.48 -16.36
CA GLU A 40 -34.84 2.36 -17.77
C GLU A 40 -33.31 2.50 -17.96
N ARG A 41 -32.59 2.97 -16.93
CA ARG A 41 -31.14 3.17 -16.93
C ARG A 41 -30.38 2.03 -16.24
N GLY A 42 -31.07 1.00 -15.74
CA GLY A 42 -30.47 -0.14 -15.04
C GLY A 42 -30.03 0.15 -13.60
N HIS A 43 -30.57 1.19 -12.96
CA HIS A 43 -30.37 1.42 -11.52
C HIS A 43 -31.54 0.87 -10.72
N TYR A 44 -31.23 0.24 -9.58
CA TYR A 44 -32.26 -0.18 -8.63
C TYR A 44 -32.99 1.01 -8.03
N VAL A 45 -34.30 0.86 -8.00
CA VAL A 45 -35.28 1.74 -7.42
C VAL A 45 -36.00 0.96 -6.32
N LEU A 46 -35.99 1.51 -5.12
CA LEU A 46 -36.51 0.87 -3.93
C LEU A 46 -37.79 1.57 -3.49
N THR A 47 -38.79 0.77 -3.11
CA THR A 47 -39.94 1.27 -2.37
C THR A 47 -39.59 1.43 -0.88
N GLU A 48 -40.41 2.15 -0.13
CA GLU A 48 -40.22 2.29 1.33
C GLU A 48 -40.23 0.91 2.03
N ASP A 49 -41.05 -0.04 1.55
CA ASP A 49 -41.06 -1.42 2.05
C ASP A 49 -39.73 -2.15 1.78
N SER A 50 -39.13 -1.93 0.61
CA SER A 50 -37.82 -2.49 0.26
C SER A 50 -36.71 -1.94 1.17
N LEU A 51 -36.81 -0.67 1.54
CA LEU A 51 -35.90 -0.03 2.50
C LEU A 51 -36.04 -0.64 3.91
N LEU A 52 -37.25 -0.91 4.36
CA LEU A 52 -37.48 -1.58 5.65
C LEU A 52 -36.86 -2.99 5.68
N ARG A 53 -36.99 -3.75 4.59
CA ARG A 53 -36.35 -5.07 4.45
C ARG A 53 -34.82 -4.97 4.47
N LEU A 54 -34.24 -3.95 3.84
CA LEU A 54 -32.81 -3.66 3.92
C LEU A 54 -32.36 -3.28 5.34
N ALA A 55 -33.18 -2.52 6.09
CA ALA A 55 -32.91 -2.22 7.49
C ALA A 55 -32.94 -3.49 8.37
N GLU A 56 -33.87 -4.40 8.09
CA GLU A 56 -33.95 -5.70 8.77
C GLU A 56 -32.69 -6.55 8.50
N ILE A 57 -32.24 -6.63 7.25
CA ILE A 57 -31.00 -7.30 6.87
C ILE A 57 -29.80 -6.68 7.58
N LYS A 58 -29.71 -5.33 7.60
CA LYS A 58 -28.67 -4.61 8.34
C LYS A 58 -28.62 -5.03 9.81
N ASN A 59 -29.76 -5.01 10.49
CA ASN A 59 -29.82 -5.33 11.91
C ASN A 59 -29.39 -6.78 12.19
N ARG A 60 -29.81 -7.73 11.34
CA ARG A 60 -29.41 -9.13 11.47
C ARG A 60 -27.92 -9.36 11.22
N LEU A 61 -27.32 -8.58 10.32
CA LEU A 61 -25.88 -8.64 10.00
C LEU A 61 -25.00 -7.89 11.01
N GLN A 62 -25.57 -7.04 11.88
CA GLN A 62 -24.82 -6.40 12.96
C GLN A 62 -24.55 -7.34 14.15
N GLU A 63 -25.23 -8.50 14.21
CA GLU A 63 -24.96 -9.50 15.23
C GLU A 63 -23.61 -10.20 14.98
N PRO A 64 -22.67 -10.19 15.94
CA PRO A 64 -21.38 -10.84 15.77
C PRO A 64 -21.61 -12.34 15.65
N SER A 65 -21.14 -12.94 14.54
CA SER A 65 -21.29 -14.35 14.10
C SER A 65 -22.37 -14.65 13.06
N LYS A 66 -23.18 -13.68 12.61
CA LYS A 66 -24.15 -13.91 11.53
C LYS A 66 -23.58 -13.61 10.14
N SER A 67 -23.40 -14.67 9.34
CA SER A 67 -23.07 -14.55 7.92
C SER A 67 -24.33 -14.22 7.09
N MET A 68 -24.14 -13.58 5.93
CA MET A 68 -25.23 -13.33 4.97
C MET A 68 -25.97 -14.63 4.58
N LYS A 69 -25.25 -15.76 4.52
CA LYS A 69 -25.84 -17.10 4.29
C LYS A 69 -26.81 -17.51 5.39
N GLN A 70 -26.44 -17.28 6.65
CA GLN A 70 -27.30 -17.59 7.81
C GLN A 70 -28.52 -16.67 7.85
N VAL A 71 -28.34 -15.37 7.54
CA VAL A 71 -29.47 -14.44 7.41
C VAL A 71 -30.42 -14.87 6.30
N ARG A 72 -29.91 -15.38 5.16
CA ARG A 72 -30.75 -15.92 4.08
C ARG A 72 -31.49 -17.18 4.51
N GLU A 73 -30.82 -18.10 5.19
CA GLU A 73 -31.42 -19.33 5.71
C GLU A 73 -32.49 -19.03 6.77
N ASP A 74 -32.26 -18.08 7.68
CA ASP A 74 -33.23 -17.64 8.66
C ASP A 74 -34.47 -17.00 7.98
N LEU A 75 -34.27 -16.21 6.92
CA LEU A 75 -35.37 -15.64 6.13
C LEU A 75 -36.17 -16.71 5.36
N MET A 76 -35.51 -17.78 4.90
CA MET A 76 -36.18 -18.96 4.32
C MET A 76 -36.95 -19.74 5.39
N ARG A 77 -36.37 -19.94 6.57
CA ARG A 77 -36.98 -20.65 7.71
C ARG A 77 -38.18 -19.89 8.27
N GLU A 78 -38.15 -18.56 8.26
CA GLU A 78 -39.25 -17.68 8.64
C GLU A 78 -40.38 -17.61 7.59
N GLY A 79 -40.22 -18.28 6.43
CA GLY A 79 -41.21 -18.27 5.36
C GLY A 79 -41.33 -16.93 4.62
N LYS A 80 -40.36 -16.03 4.82
CA LYS A 80 -40.29 -14.72 4.15
C LYS A 80 -39.69 -14.81 2.74
N LEU A 81 -38.99 -15.91 2.44
CA LEU A 81 -38.56 -16.32 1.11
C LEU A 81 -39.38 -17.55 0.70
N ARG A 82 -40.08 -17.48 -0.45
CA ARG A 82 -40.82 -18.62 -1.00
C ARG A 82 -39.83 -19.60 -1.63
N GLY A 83 -39.45 -20.64 -0.89
CA GLY A 83 -38.97 -21.87 -1.53
C GLY A 83 -40.07 -22.44 -2.41
N ASP A 84 -39.73 -22.86 -3.62
CA ASP A 84 -40.63 -23.26 -4.71
C ASP A 84 -41.33 -24.62 -4.47
N GLN A 85 -42.01 -24.79 -3.32
CA GLN A 85 -42.75 -26.00 -2.94
C GLN A 85 -44.26 -25.90 -3.26
N ALA A 86 -44.63 -25.39 -4.44
CA ALA A 86 -46.04 -25.30 -4.83
C ALA A 86 -46.55 -26.45 -5.73
N PHE A 87 -45.69 -27.39 -6.17
CA PHE A 87 -46.11 -28.45 -7.09
C PHE A 87 -45.56 -29.82 -6.71
N GLN A 88 -46.20 -30.51 -5.77
CA GLN A 88 -46.11 -31.97 -5.69
C GLN A 88 -47.46 -32.55 -5.24
N LYS A 89 -48.35 -32.72 -6.22
CA LYS A 89 -49.33 -33.79 -6.20
C LYS A 89 -49.31 -34.42 -7.60
N SER A 90 -49.22 -35.75 -7.61
CA SER A 90 -49.23 -36.70 -8.75
C SER A 90 -47.97 -36.83 -9.61
N GLU A 91 -47.62 -38.10 -9.86
CA GLU A 91 -46.68 -38.67 -10.85
C GLU A 91 -45.31 -39.17 -10.32
N GLU A 92 -45.41 -40.14 -9.40
CA GLU A 92 -44.39 -41.15 -9.15
C GLU A 92 -44.35 -42.13 -10.34
N GLU A 93 -43.25 -42.18 -11.08
CA GLU A 93 -42.61 -43.42 -11.60
C GLU A 93 -41.56 -43.12 -12.70
N ASN A 94 -41.65 -42.01 -13.44
CA ASN A 94 -40.58 -41.56 -14.37
C ASN A 94 -39.64 -40.48 -13.78
N SER A 95 -39.93 -39.98 -12.59
CA SER A 95 -39.26 -38.81 -11.98
C SER A 95 -37.91 -39.12 -11.33
N ASN A 96 -37.57 -40.38 -11.10
CA ASN A 96 -36.42 -40.72 -10.26
C ASN A 96 -35.07 -40.49 -10.95
N ASP A 97 -35.01 -40.60 -12.28
CA ASP A 97 -33.78 -40.41 -13.06
C ASP A 97 -33.57 -38.92 -13.41
N THR A 98 -34.66 -38.22 -13.74
CA THR A 98 -34.69 -36.76 -13.91
C THR A 98 -34.40 -36.04 -12.59
N ALA A 99 -34.95 -36.49 -11.47
CA ALA A 99 -34.68 -35.90 -10.16
C ALA A 99 -33.20 -36.06 -9.78
N LYS A 100 -32.60 -37.24 -9.96
CA LYS A 100 -31.17 -37.46 -9.69
C LYS A 100 -30.27 -36.61 -10.58
N THR A 101 -30.61 -36.49 -11.86
CA THR A 101 -29.87 -35.64 -12.80
C THR A 101 -29.98 -34.16 -12.40
N LEU A 102 -31.14 -33.72 -11.93
CA LEU A 102 -31.38 -32.35 -11.47
C LEU A 102 -30.67 -32.07 -10.15
N THR A 103 -30.64 -33.04 -9.22
CA THR A 103 -29.84 -32.95 -7.98
C THR A 103 -28.35 -32.84 -8.29
N TYR A 104 -27.83 -33.64 -9.22
CA TYR A 104 -26.42 -33.57 -9.63
C TYR A 104 -26.07 -32.23 -10.31
N LEU A 105 -26.99 -31.67 -11.09
CA LEU A 105 -26.83 -30.33 -11.67
C LEU A 105 -26.84 -29.22 -10.61
N ILE A 106 -27.71 -29.32 -9.59
CA ILE A 106 -27.72 -28.38 -8.47
C ILE A 106 -26.41 -28.46 -7.69
N GLU A 107 -25.96 -29.66 -7.34
CA GLU A 107 -24.72 -29.89 -6.60
C GLU A 107 -23.48 -29.42 -7.41
N SER A 108 -23.51 -29.61 -8.73
CA SER A 108 -22.48 -29.06 -9.63
C SER A 108 -22.54 -27.54 -9.74
N MET A 109 -23.73 -26.93 -9.70
CA MET A 109 -23.89 -25.46 -9.67
C MET A 109 -23.45 -24.86 -8.35
N GLU A 110 -23.71 -25.54 -7.23
CA GLU A 110 -23.19 -25.18 -5.91
C GLU A 110 -21.66 -25.21 -5.90
N ASN A 111 -21.04 -26.29 -6.40
CA ASN A 111 -19.58 -26.36 -6.53
C ASN A 111 -19.00 -25.25 -7.42
N VAL A 112 -19.68 -24.87 -8.51
CA VAL A 112 -19.25 -23.74 -9.36
C VAL A 112 -19.42 -22.40 -8.63
N GLY A 113 -20.45 -22.27 -7.79
CA GLY A 113 -20.65 -21.13 -6.90
C GLY A 113 -19.51 -21.00 -5.89
N ASP A 114 -19.15 -22.09 -5.22
CA ASP A 114 -18.04 -22.12 -4.26
C ASP A 114 -16.70 -21.78 -4.91
N MET A 115 -16.44 -22.29 -6.12
CA MET A 115 -15.25 -21.92 -6.89
C MET A 115 -15.24 -20.43 -7.30
N MET A 116 -16.39 -19.86 -7.64
CA MET A 116 -16.52 -18.43 -7.93
C MET A 116 -16.28 -17.58 -6.66
N GLU A 117 -16.80 -17.99 -5.51
CA GLU A 117 -16.57 -17.31 -4.23
C GLU A 117 -15.07 -17.34 -3.87
N GLU A 118 -14.40 -18.48 -4.02
CA GLU A 118 -12.95 -18.58 -3.82
C GLU A 118 -12.15 -17.69 -4.79
N LEU A 119 -12.61 -17.59 -6.05
CA LEU A 119 -12.00 -16.68 -7.02
C LEU A 119 -12.16 -15.20 -6.63
N PHE A 120 -13.32 -14.81 -6.08
CA PHE A 120 -13.55 -13.46 -5.58
C PHE A 120 -12.66 -13.15 -4.38
N ASP A 121 -12.58 -14.05 -3.40
CA ASP A 121 -11.69 -13.91 -2.24
C ASP A 121 -10.22 -13.78 -2.66
N ARG A 122 -9.81 -14.56 -3.68
CA ARG A 122 -8.45 -14.47 -4.23
C ARG A 122 -8.20 -13.15 -4.94
N MET A 123 -9.21 -12.61 -5.62
CA MET A 123 -9.13 -11.32 -6.31
C MET A 123 -9.05 -10.16 -5.32
N GLU A 124 -9.79 -10.22 -4.21
CA GLU A 124 -9.73 -9.24 -3.11
C GLU A 124 -8.34 -9.23 -2.48
N ARG A 125 -7.76 -10.40 -2.17
CA ARG A 125 -6.37 -10.47 -1.66
C ARG A 125 -5.34 -9.93 -2.65
N LEU A 126 -5.58 -10.09 -3.96
CA LEU A 126 -4.71 -9.52 -4.99
C LEU A 126 -4.82 -8.00 -5.06
N GLU A 127 -6.02 -7.46 -4.89
CA GLU A 127 -6.27 -6.03 -4.79
C GLU A 127 -5.54 -5.43 -3.58
N ASP A 128 -5.69 -6.04 -2.40
CA ASP A 128 -4.96 -5.64 -1.19
C ASP A 128 -3.44 -5.69 -1.39
N HIS A 129 -2.95 -6.73 -2.06
CA HIS A 129 -1.53 -6.85 -2.36
C HIS A 129 -1.06 -5.74 -3.31
N MET A 130 -1.86 -5.36 -4.32
CA MET A 130 -1.52 -4.24 -5.19
C MET A 130 -1.48 -2.91 -4.44
N PHE A 131 -2.43 -2.66 -3.54
CA PHE A 131 -2.40 -1.45 -2.71
C PHE A 131 -1.13 -1.40 -1.85
N SER A 132 -0.74 -2.52 -1.23
CA SER A 132 0.51 -2.61 -0.49
C SER A 132 1.76 -2.38 -1.36
N LEU A 133 1.74 -2.84 -2.62
CA LEU A 133 2.82 -2.55 -3.57
C LEU A 133 2.88 -1.06 -3.93
N PHE A 134 1.75 -0.38 -4.10
CA PHE A 134 1.72 1.06 -4.33
C PHE A 134 2.29 1.83 -3.16
N ASP A 135 1.90 1.51 -1.92
CA ASP A 135 2.46 2.13 -0.72
C ASP A 135 3.98 1.91 -0.65
N SER A 136 4.44 0.70 -0.99
CA SER A 136 5.87 0.37 -1.02
C SER A 136 6.62 1.15 -2.10
N PHE A 137 6.00 1.38 -3.26
CA PHE A 137 6.55 2.19 -4.33
C PHE A 137 6.63 3.67 -3.94
N GLU A 138 5.60 4.20 -3.29
CA GLU A 138 5.59 5.58 -2.80
C GLU A 138 6.68 5.79 -1.74
N ASP A 139 6.83 4.87 -0.79
CA ASP A 139 7.93 4.91 0.20
C ASP A 139 9.31 4.84 -0.48
N MET A 140 9.46 4.01 -1.52
CA MET A 140 10.69 3.95 -2.30
C MET A 140 10.97 5.25 -3.08
N GLU A 141 9.94 5.87 -3.67
CA GLU A 141 10.05 7.16 -4.34
C GLU A 141 10.48 8.25 -3.37
N GLN A 142 9.84 8.33 -2.19
CA GLN A 142 10.21 9.27 -1.14
C GLN A 142 11.67 9.06 -0.68
N LYS A 143 12.09 7.81 -0.48
CA LYS A 143 13.49 7.48 -0.17
C LYS A 143 14.45 7.86 -1.28
N LEU A 144 14.07 7.67 -2.55
CA LEU A 144 14.86 8.10 -3.70
C LEU A 144 14.99 9.62 -3.78
N ILE A 145 13.91 10.36 -3.52
CA ILE A 145 13.92 11.82 -3.43
C ILE A 145 14.85 12.26 -2.30
N ALA A 146 14.74 11.63 -1.11
CA ALA A 146 15.61 11.92 0.03
C ALA A 146 17.09 11.65 -0.27
N VAL A 147 17.40 10.50 -0.88
CA VAL A 147 18.76 10.15 -1.31
C VAL A 147 19.25 11.09 -2.42
N ASN A 148 18.38 11.55 -3.32
CA ASN A 148 18.75 12.53 -4.34
C ASN A 148 19.03 13.92 -3.74
N TYR A 149 18.37 14.25 -2.63
CA TYR A 149 18.65 15.46 -1.83
C TYR A 149 19.95 15.33 -1.02
N ASP A 150 20.30 14.11 -0.60
CA ASP A 150 21.50 13.78 0.19
C ASP A 150 22.73 13.45 -0.67
N LYS A 151 22.60 13.50 -2.01
CA LYS A 151 23.76 13.58 -2.89
C LYS A 151 24.39 14.94 -2.67
N VAL A 152 25.60 14.95 -2.09
CA VAL A 152 26.53 16.08 -2.06
C VAL A 152 26.36 16.86 -3.35
N SER A 153 25.83 18.08 -3.22
CA SER A 153 25.42 18.87 -4.38
C SER A 153 26.64 19.04 -5.30
N SER A 154 26.46 19.11 -6.62
CA SER A 154 27.59 19.32 -7.54
C SER A 154 28.45 20.53 -7.13
N ASN A 155 27.84 21.52 -6.46
CA ASN A 155 28.54 22.68 -5.92
C ASN A 155 29.39 22.32 -4.69
N GLU A 156 28.92 21.44 -3.80
CA GLU A 156 29.70 20.97 -2.65
C GLU A 156 30.89 20.11 -3.09
N VAL A 157 30.71 19.26 -4.11
CA VAL A 157 31.82 18.52 -4.72
C VAL A 157 32.85 19.46 -5.34
N GLN A 158 32.40 20.47 -6.09
CA GLN A 158 33.29 21.51 -6.64
C GLN A 158 34.03 22.26 -5.54
N GLN A 159 33.35 22.63 -4.45
CA GLN A 159 33.96 23.31 -3.32
C GLN A 159 35.01 22.44 -2.61
N MET A 160 34.73 21.15 -2.43
CA MET A 160 35.73 20.20 -1.94
C MET A 160 36.94 20.10 -2.87
N PHE A 161 36.76 20.11 -4.20
CA PHE A 161 37.87 20.13 -5.15
C PHE A 161 38.71 21.41 -5.06
N GLU A 162 38.08 22.58 -4.88
CA GLU A 162 38.79 23.85 -4.66
C GLU A 162 39.59 23.84 -3.36
N ASP A 163 39.01 23.32 -2.27
CA ASP A 163 39.69 23.19 -0.99
C ASP A 163 40.89 22.22 -1.06
N ILE A 164 40.73 21.09 -1.75
CA ILE A 164 41.83 20.16 -2.02
C ILE A 164 42.94 20.86 -2.81
N ARG A 165 42.59 21.64 -3.84
CA ARG A 165 43.57 22.38 -4.66
C ARG A 165 44.33 23.41 -3.84
N LYS A 166 43.62 24.17 -3.00
CA LYS A 166 44.21 25.17 -2.09
C LYS A 166 45.16 24.52 -1.09
N LYS A 167 44.78 23.38 -0.49
CA LYS A 167 45.66 22.62 0.42
C LYS A 167 46.88 22.06 -0.30
N GLN A 168 46.74 21.60 -1.54
CA GLN A 168 47.86 21.13 -2.34
C GLN A 168 48.86 22.26 -2.62
N ASP A 169 48.39 23.44 -2.98
CA ASP A 169 49.25 24.61 -3.21
C ASP A 169 49.92 25.09 -1.92
N GLN A 170 49.20 25.05 -0.79
CA GLN A 170 49.78 25.31 0.52
C GLN A 170 50.91 24.33 0.84
N LEU A 171 50.69 23.03 0.68
CA LEU A 171 51.71 22.00 0.91
C LEU A 171 52.93 22.18 0.01
N ARG A 172 52.75 22.59 -1.25
CA ARG A 172 53.87 22.91 -2.16
C ARG A 172 54.71 24.07 -1.64
N ILE A 173 54.08 25.13 -1.12
CA ILE A 173 54.78 26.27 -0.54
C ILE A 173 55.55 25.84 0.71
N GLU A 174 54.91 25.08 1.60
CA GLU A 174 55.54 24.56 2.80
C GLU A 174 56.74 23.66 2.48
N LEU A 175 56.61 22.75 1.50
CA LEU A 175 57.73 21.92 1.04
C LEU A 175 58.87 22.75 0.45
N ARG A 176 58.57 23.83 -0.28
CA ARG A 176 59.59 24.76 -0.77
C ARG A 176 60.29 25.46 0.40
N ASN A 177 59.54 25.90 1.39
CA ASN A 177 60.09 26.56 2.58
C ASN A 177 60.97 25.61 3.39
N VAL A 178 60.53 24.37 3.60
CA VAL A 178 61.32 23.32 4.27
C VAL A 178 62.60 23.04 3.48
N ASN A 179 62.53 22.86 2.16
CA ASN A 179 63.72 22.67 1.32
C ASN A 179 64.67 23.87 1.38
N PHE A 180 64.13 25.09 1.36
CA PHE A 180 64.94 26.31 1.47
C PHE A 180 65.65 26.38 2.83
N THR A 181 64.92 26.16 3.92
CA THR A 181 65.48 26.10 5.28
C THR A 181 66.52 24.98 5.40
N GLN A 182 66.25 23.80 4.85
CA GLN A 182 67.20 22.69 4.85
C GLN A 182 68.49 23.04 4.11
N ARG A 183 68.39 23.69 2.94
CA ARG A 183 69.56 24.17 2.19
C ARG A 183 70.32 25.26 2.95
N LEU A 184 69.63 26.21 3.58
CA LEU A 184 70.25 27.23 4.42
C LEU A 184 70.99 26.61 5.60
N THR A 185 70.35 25.71 6.35
CA THR A 185 70.98 25.00 7.48
C THR A 185 72.16 24.16 7.03
N SER A 186 72.07 23.51 5.87
CA SER A 186 73.19 22.73 5.32
C SER A 186 74.36 23.66 4.93
N ALA A 187 74.07 24.77 4.25
CA ALA A 187 75.08 25.77 3.88
C ALA A 187 75.72 26.46 5.09
N THR A 188 74.97 26.71 6.16
CA THR A 188 75.51 27.27 7.41
C THR A 188 76.23 26.22 8.26
N SER A 189 75.90 24.94 8.13
CA SER A 189 76.65 23.84 8.75
C SER A 189 78.00 23.57 8.06
N GLU A 190 78.10 23.79 6.74
CA GLU A 190 79.36 23.66 6.00
C GLU A 190 80.27 24.91 6.12
N GLN A 191 79.70 26.09 6.38
CA GLN A 191 80.46 27.29 6.75
C GLN A 191 80.64 27.34 8.27
N GLY A 192 81.62 26.57 8.77
CA GLY A 192 82.05 26.58 10.16
C GLY A 192 82.37 27.98 10.69
N LEU A 193 81.43 28.53 11.47
CA LEU A 193 81.65 29.68 12.34
C LEU A 193 81.71 29.21 13.79
N LEU A 194 82.87 28.69 14.19
CA LEU A 194 83.25 28.65 15.60
C LEU A 194 84.23 29.82 15.88
N PRO A 195 84.01 30.64 16.91
CA PRO A 195 84.91 31.74 17.24
C PRO A 195 86.24 31.18 17.79
N ARG A 196 87.30 31.26 16.98
CA ARG A 196 88.65 30.81 17.33
C ARG A 196 89.31 31.76 18.35
N ARG A 197 89.20 31.43 19.63
CA ARG A 197 90.01 32.02 20.72
C ARG A 197 91.51 31.79 20.45
N GLN A 198 92.25 32.82 20.05
CA GLN A 198 93.72 32.75 19.95
C GLN A 198 94.36 33.10 21.29
N LYS A 199 94.96 32.10 21.95
CA LYS A 199 95.88 32.29 23.09
C LYS A 199 97.23 32.79 22.57
N LYS A 200 97.65 34.00 22.96
CA LYS A 200 99.03 34.48 22.78
C LYS A 200 99.91 33.82 23.85
N ALA A 201 100.75 32.87 23.46
CA ALA A 201 101.88 32.40 24.26
C ALA A 201 103.15 33.09 23.74
N ARG A 202 103.83 33.81 24.63
CA ARG A 202 105.17 34.38 24.44
C ARG A 202 106.19 33.26 24.29
N PHE A 203 107.22 33.43 23.46
CA PHE A 203 108.60 33.07 23.82
C PHE A 203 109.63 33.80 22.93
N PHE A 204 110.78 34.05 23.55
CA PHE A 204 111.94 34.87 23.21
C PHE A 204 112.79 34.42 22.00
N GLY A 205 113.60 35.34 21.45
CA GLY A 205 114.86 35.00 20.75
C GLY A 205 115.58 36.12 19.99
N MET A 206 116.53 36.80 20.67
CA MET A 206 117.73 37.55 20.22
C MET A 206 117.69 38.44 18.96
N PHE A 207 117.90 39.75 19.14
CA PHE A 207 119.20 40.46 19.03
C PHE A 207 119.17 41.72 19.90
#